data_AF-A0A1E3XEH0-F1
#
_entry.id   AF-A0A1E3XEH0-F1
#
_cell.length_a   1.000
_cell.length_b   1.000
_cell.length_c   1.000
_cell.angle_alpha   90.00
_cell.angle_beta   90.00
_cell.angle_gamma   90.00
#
_symmetry.space_group_name_H-M   'P 1'
#
loop_
_entity.id
_entity.type
_entity.pdbx_description
1 polymer ?
#
loop_
_entity_poly.entity_id
_entity_poly.type
_entity_poly.pdbx_seq_one_letter_code
_entity_poly.pdbx_strand_id
1 'polypeptide(L)' 'MNLVDSSGWLEYFADAPNANYFAKPIEDIHNLIVPSLCILEVFKNIIRQRDENAALQVVALMKQGSFLAKP' A
#
# COMPACT_ATOMS: atom_id res chain seq x y z
N MET A 1 -5.30 -12.94 -7.90
CA MET A 1 -5.16 -11.52 -8.29
C MET A 1 -5.84 -10.67 -7.24
N ASN A 2 -5.06 -9.91 -6.47
CA ASN A 2 -5.49 -9.14 -5.31
C ASN A 2 -5.23 -7.66 -5.61
N LEU A 3 -6.28 -6.90 -5.91
CA LEU A 3 -6.18 -5.45 -6.09
C LEU A 3 -6.44 -4.77 -4.76
N VAL A 4 -5.45 -4.02 -4.25
CA VAL A 4 -5.55 -3.33 -2.96
C VAL A 4 -5.46 -1.82 -3.18
N ASP A 5 -6.47 -1.10 -2.70
CA ASP A 5 -6.53 0.36 -2.79
C ASP A 5 -5.78 1.05 -1.64
N SER A 6 -5.74 2.38 -1.66
CA SER A 6 -5.04 3.17 -0.64
C SER A 6 -5.60 2.97 0.77
N SER A 7 -6.91 2.70 0.93
CA SER A 7 -7.52 2.46 2.24
C SER A 7 -7.03 1.15 2.86
N GLY A 8 -6.93 0.08 2.07
CA GLY A 8 -6.40 -1.20 2.53
C GLY A 8 -4.94 -1.13 2.94
N TRP A 9 -4.12 -0.40 2.19
CA TRP A 9 -2.73 -0.16 2.55
C TRP A 9 -2.59 0.64 3.85
N LEU A 10 -3.40 1.69 4.04
CA LEU A 10 -3.36 2.50 5.26
C LEU A 10 -3.82 1.71 6.49
N GLU A 11 -4.86 0.88 6.36
CA GLU A 11 -5.29 -0.03 7.43
C GLU A 11 -4.18 -1.01 7.82
N TYR A 12 -3.52 -1.63 6.84
CA TYR A 12 -2.44 -2.59 7.06
C TYR A 12 -1.22 -1.95 7.74
N PHE A 13 -0.72 -0.82 7.24
CA PHE A 13 0.46 -0.17 7.81
C PHE A 13 0.21 0.50 9.16
N ALA A 14 -1.04 0.85 9.47
CA ALA A 14 -1.41 1.45 10.74
C ALA A 14 -1.72 0.40 11.84
N ASP A 15 -1.71 -0.90 11.52
CA ASP A 15 -2.22 -1.96 12.41
C ASP A 15 -3.63 -1.62 12.92
N ALA A 16 -4.46 -1.10 12.02
CA ALA A 16 -5.81 -0.65 12.32
C ALA A 16 -6.79 -1.84 12.34
N PRO A 17 -8.07 -1.66 12.76
CA PRO A 17 -8.98 -2.78 12.99
C PRO A 17 -9.16 -3.74 11.81
N ASN A 18 -8.99 -3.27 10.57
CA ASN A 18 -9.11 -4.11 9.37
C ASN A 18 -7.75 -4.62 8.85
N ALA A 19 -6.64 -4.38 9.54
CA ALA A 19 -5.31 -4.79 9.10
C ALA A 19 -5.24 -6.29 8.75
N ASN A 20 -5.81 -7.15 9.61
CA ASN A 20 -5.84 -8.60 9.38
C ASN A 20 -6.65 -9.00 8.13
N TYR A 21 -7.68 -8.22 7.76
CA TYR A 21 -8.44 -8.45 6.54
C TYR A 21 -7.60 -8.17 5.29
N PHE A 22 -6.77 -7.12 5.34
CA PHE A 22 -5.90 -6.73 4.23
C PHE A 22 -4.53 -7.43 4.20
N ALA A 23 -4.08 -8.02 5.32
CA ALA A 23 -2.80 -8.71 5.41
C ALA A 23 -2.67 -9.82 4.36
N LYS A 24 -3.66 -10.73 4.29
CA LYS A 24 -3.63 -11.84 3.33
C LYS A 24 -3.47 -11.41 1.87
N PRO A 25 -4.27 -10.47 1.32
CA PRO A 25 -4.08 -10.02 -0.06
C PRO A 25 -2.78 -9.22 -0.29
N ILE A 26 -2.28 -8.50 0.72
CA ILE A 26 -1.02 -7.72 0.64
C ILE A 26 0.22 -8.62 0.67
N GLU A 27 0.21 -9.66 1.50
CA GLU A 27 1.35 -10.57 1.66
C GLU A 27 1.48 -11.59 0.51
N ASP A 28 0.41 -11.82 -0.24
CA ASP A 28 0.43 -12.62 -1.48
C ASP A 28 0.97 -11.79 -2.66
N ILE A 29 2.27 -11.45 -2.57
CA ILE A 29 3.00 -10.56 -3.49
C ILE A 29 2.84 -11.01 -4.95
N HIS A 30 2.86 -12.31 -5.22
CA HIS A 30 2.74 -12.87 -6.57
C HIS A 30 1.40 -12.55 -7.24
N ASN A 31 0.35 -12.36 -6.44
CA ASN A 31 -0.98 -12.01 -6.92
C ASN A 31 -1.35 -10.54 -6.67
N LEU A 32 -0.52 -9.80 -5.95
CA LEU A 32 -0.77 -8.42 -5.54
C LEU A 32 -0.63 -7.45 -6.73
N ILE A 33 -1.66 -6.63 -6.93
CA ILE A 33 -1.67 -5.52 -7.88
C ILE A 33 -1.76 -4.21 -7.10
N VAL A 34 -0.85 -3.29 -7.42
CA VAL A 34 -0.78 -1.96 -6.81
C VAL A 34 -0.95 -0.88 -7.89
N PRO A 35 -2.07 -0.14 -7.88
CA PRO A 35 -2.24 1.00 -8.76
C PRO A 35 -1.25 2.12 -8.42
N SER A 36 -0.67 2.75 -9.45
CA SER A 36 0.27 3.86 -9.25
C SER A 36 -0.34 5.05 -8.50
N LEU A 37 -1.66 5.28 -8.67
CA LEU A 37 -2.40 6.30 -7.92
C LEU A 37 -2.42 5.99 -6.41
N CYS A 38 -2.63 4.73 -6.02
CA CYS A 38 -2.66 4.34 -4.61
C CYS A 38 -1.31 4.57 -3.94
N ILE A 39 -0.19 4.36 -4.65
CA ILE A 39 1.15 4.69 -4.14
C ILE A 39 1.26 6.18 -3.80
N LEU A 40 0.77 7.06 -4.69
CA LEU A 40 0.80 8.50 -4.46
C LEU A 40 -0.05 8.91 -3.26
N GLU A 41 -1.26 8.34 -3.13
CA GLU A 41 -2.18 8.62 -2.03
C GLU A 41 -1.61 8.19 -0.69
N VAL A 42 -1.09 6.95 -0.59
CA VAL A 42 -0.48 6.42 0.62
C VAL A 42 0.77 7.22 1.00
N PHE A 43 1.65 7.52 0.03
CA PHE A 43 2.85 8.34 0.26
C PHE A 43 2.51 9.72 0.85
N LYS A 44 1.59 10.45 0.21
CA LYS A 44 1.15 11.77 0.69
C LYS A 44 0.51 11.70 2.07
N ASN A 45 -0.28 10.65 2.32
CA ASN A 45 -0.92 10.44 3.61
C ASN A 45 0.12 10.23 4.72
N ILE A 46 1.12 9.37 4.49
CA ILE A 46 2.16 9.08 5.48
C ILE A 46 3.05 10.30 5.73
N ILE A 47 3.49 11.02 4.70
CA ILE A 47 4.29 12.25 4.90
C ILE A 47 3.55 13.27 5.75
N ARG A 48 2.23 13.39 5.60
CA ARG A 48 1.43 14.34 6.38
C ARG A 48 1.34 13.96 7.86
N GLN A 49 1.37 12.66 8.18
CA GLN A 49 1.22 12.17 9.55
C GLN A 49 2.55 11.84 10.25
N ARG A 50 3.59 11.59 9.46
CA ARG A 50 4.92 11.15 9.92
C ARG A 50 5.98 11.98 9.21
N ASP A 51 6.84 11.33 8.43
CA ASP A 51 7.95 11.94 7.71
C ASP A 51 8.18 11.24 6.36
N GLU A 52 9.09 11.79 5.58
CA GLU A 52 9.47 11.28 4.26
C GLU A 52 10.09 9.89 4.32
N ASN A 53 10.92 9.59 5.33
CA ASN A 53 11.60 8.31 5.44
C ASN A 53 10.60 7.16 5.67
N ALA A 54 9.62 7.36 6.57
CA ALA A 54 8.52 6.41 6.78
C ALA A 54 7.70 6.19 5.51
N ALA A 55 7.43 7.26 4.76
CA ALA A 55 6.68 7.16 3.50
C ALA A 55 7.47 6.39 2.42
N LEU A 56 8.77 6.63 2.30
CA LEU A 56 9.64 5.91 1.36
C LEU A 56 9.76 4.42 1.69
N GLN A 57 9.84 4.06 2.97
CA GLN A 57 9.84 2.66 3.41
C GLN A 57 8.54 1.95 3.04
N VAL A 58 7.38 2.60 3.27
CA VAL A 58 6.09 2.04 2.89
C VAL A 58 5.96 1.89 1.37
N VAL A 59 6.36 2.90 0.61
CA VAL A 59 6.36 2.80 -0.85
C VAL A 59 7.24 1.63 -1.30
N ALA A 60 8.43 1.44 -0.72
CA ALA A 60 9.30 0.32 -1.06
C ALA A 60 8.64 -1.06 -0.86
N LEU A 61 7.80 -1.21 0.18
CA LEU A 61 7.00 -2.42 0.39
C LEU A 61 5.89 -2.56 -0.66
N MET A 62 5.15 -1.49 -0.94
CA MET A 62 4.11 -1.49 -1.98
C MET A 62 4.66 -1.84 -3.37
N LYS A 63 5.89 -1.42 -3.68
CA LYS A 63 6.55 -1.69 -4.96
C LYS A 63 6.93 -3.16 -5.18
N GLN A 64 6.76 -4.04 -4.19
CA GLN A 64 6.98 -5.48 -4.36
C GLN A 64 5.87 -6.15 -5.17
N GLY A 65 4.66 -5.59 -5.17
CA GLY A 65 3.56 -6.07 -6.00
C GLY A 65 3.69 -5.69 -7.48
N SER A 66 2.84 -6.28 -8.31
CA SER A 66 2.76 -5.92 -9.74
C SER A 66 2.12 -4.55 -9.92
N PHE A 67 2.75 -3.70 -10.74
CA PHE A 67 2.23 -2.36 -10.99
C PHE A 67 1.19 -2.37 -12.08
N LEU A 68 0.10 -1.66 -11.83
CA LEU A 68 -0.85 -1.28 -12.87
C LEU A 68 -0.71 0.22 -13.11
N ALA A 69 0.05 0.57 -14.15
CA ALA A 69 0.09 1.93 -14.67
C ALA A 69 -1.15 2.18 -15.53
N LYS A 70 -1.71 3.39 -15.47
CA LYS A 70 -2.71 3.81 -16.46
C LYS A 70 -2.01 3.85 -17.83
N PRO A 71 -2.60 3.30 -18.91
CA PRO A 71 -2.06 3.44 -20.25
C PRO A 71 -1.95 4.91 -20.67
#